data_AF-A0A9P0A989-F1
#
_entry.id   AF-A0A9P0A989-F1
#
_cell.length_a   1.000
_cell.length_b   1.000
_cell.length_c   1.000
_cell.angle_alpha   90.00
_cell.angle_beta   90.00
_cell.angle_gamma   90.00
#
_symmetry.space_group_name_H-M   'P 1'
#
loop_
_entity.id
_entity.type
_entity.pdbx_description
1 polymer ?
#
loop_
_entity_poly.entity_id
_entity_poly.type
_entity_poly.pdbx_seq_one_letter_code
_entity_poly.pdbx_strand_id
1 'polypeptide(L)'
;MGVDLLNDVEVRSRSLRKRAPTSKPPFTFGDLKKAIPPHCFQRSLLRSFSYVIKDFILIGTLYFIATSVIPAIPRPLQYFAWPAYWFAQSCVMFGLWIIAHECGHHAFSDYVWLDDTVGFVLHSCLFIPYFSWKFSHASHHAHTGSMEKDEAYVPKKEPMQSWKYMDHPIGRIAFILGVLILGLPLYLAMNLAGRPYERFASHYDPYSPIYSKRKRAFILLSDLGLLAVIYVLYNWSLARGVLWVVAIYGVPLWLTNAWLVTVTYLHHTHPSLPHYDSSEWDWLRGALSTVDRDYGILNHVFHHITDTHVVHHLFTTLPHYHATEATEAIKPILGEYYQFDGTPVATALYQVAKECVFVKEDEKRKGVLDAFGKRYATATTGGLLNTLAERSKGNARAIVLGVKLYRSGLEGGDAQVAELIVDRGCRRVLFLEYPDVARQNEADIQLLGTVGQGRIFGLIIARASDGPNKSFNFCSSVSGINISE
;
A
#
# COMPACT_ATOMS: atom_id res chain seq x y z
N MET A 1 -34.19 1.97 8.37
CA MET A 1 -33.36 3.01 7.70
C MET A 1 -31.89 2.99 8.11
N GLY A 2 -31.50 2.86 9.39
CA GLY A 2 -30.08 2.78 9.77
C GLY A 2 -29.40 1.41 9.61
N VAL A 3 -30.16 0.33 9.63
CA VAL A 3 -29.64 -1.05 9.51
C VAL A 3 -29.39 -1.44 8.05
N ASP A 4 -30.20 -0.93 7.12
CA ASP A 4 -30.07 -1.21 5.68
C ASP A 4 -28.82 -0.53 5.07
N LEU A 5 -28.46 0.66 5.54
CA LEU A 5 -27.23 1.37 5.12
C LEU A 5 -25.95 0.69 5.62
N LEU A 6 -25.96 0.10 6.83
CA LEU A 6 -24.84 -0.67 7.35
C LEU A 6 -24.70 -2.02 6.62
N ASN A 7 -25.83 -2.68 6.34
CA ASN A 7 -25.84 -3.89 5.53
C ASN A 7 -25.38 -3.63 4.09
N ASP A 8 -25.75 -2.50 3.46
CA ASP A 8 -25.28 -2.14 2.11
C ASP A 8 -23.78 -1.80 2.07
N VAL A 9 -23.24 -1.15 3.10
CA VAL A 9 -21.79 -0.90 3.23
C VAL A 9 -21.03 -2.21 3.48
N GLU A 10 -21.58 -3.11 4.30
CA GLU A 10 -20.96 -4.40 4.62
C GLU A 10 -21.04 -5.38 3.43
N VAL A 11 -22.15 -5.39 2.68
CA VAL A 11 -22.30 -6.16 1.42
C VAL A 11 -21.42 -5.60 0.30
N ARG A 12 -21.24 -4.26 0.19
CA ARG A 12 -20.23 -3.68 -0.73
C ARG A 12 -18.80 -4.01 -0.30
N SER A 13 -18.51 -4.05 1.00
CA SER A 13 -17.18 -4.48 1.49
C SER A 13 -16.88 -5.95 1.20
N ARG A 14 -17.92 -6.81 1.21
CA ARG A 14 -17.85 -8.25 0.92
C ARG A 14 -17.57 -8.56 -0.56
N SER A 15 -17.93 -7.68 -1.50
CA SER A 15 -17.65 -7.88 -2.93
C SER A 15 -16.23 -7.45 -3.37
N LEU A 16 -15.47 -6.75 -2.51
CA LEU A 16 -14.26 -6.00 -2.88
C LEU A 16 -12.91 -6.68 -2.58
N ARG A 17 -12.87 -7.95 -2.15
CA ARG A 17 -11.60 -8.66 -1.81
C ARG A 17 -11.24 -9.79 -2.78
N LYS A 18 -11.58 -9.67 -4.06
CA LYS A 18 -11.08 -10.61 -5.08
C LYS A 18 -9.62 -10.27 -5.39
N ARG A 19 -8.71 -11.23 -5.25
CA ARG A 19 -7.29 -11.05 -5.60
C ARG A 19 -7.17 -10.71 -7.09
N ALA A 20 -6.26 -9.80 -7.43
CA ALA A 20 -5.94 -9.52 -8.82
C ALA A 20 -5.45 -10.81 -9.51
N PRO A 21 -5.85 -11.09 -10.76
CA PRO A 21 -5.35 -12.26 -11.46
C PRO A 21 -3.83 -12.21 -11.61
N THR A 22 -3.17 -13.34 -11.42
CA THR A 22 -1.70 -13.43 -11.50
C THR A 22 -1.21 -13.99 -12.82
N SER A 23 -2.12 -14.58 -13.63
CA SER A 23 -1.86 -15.01 -15.00
C SER A 23 -1.43 -13.84 -15.88
N LYS A 24 -0.82 -14.15 -17.02
CA LYS A 24 -0.54 -13.12 -18.02
C LYS A 24 -1.87 -12.52 -18.50
N PRO A 25 -1.99 -11.19 -18.56
CA PRO A 25 -3.19 -10.55 -19.09
C PRO A 25 -3.51 -11.03 -20.52
N PRO A 26 -4.78 -11.19 -20.88
CA PRO A 26 -5.20 -11.56 -22.24
C PRO A 26 -5.12 -10.38 -23.22
N PHE A 27 -4.60 -9.24 -22.78
CA PHE A 27 -4.41 -8.01 -23.55
C PHE A 27 -2.95 -7.56 -23.44
N THR A 28 -2.52 -6.77 -24.42
CA THR A 28 -1.18 -6.17 -24.45
C THR A 28 -1.24 -4.71 -24.02
N PHE A 29 -0.07 -4.13 -23.71
CA PHE A 29 0.05 -2.68 -23.51
C PHE A 29 -0.44 -1.87 -24.72
N GLY A 30 -0.24 -2.39 -25.94
CA GLY A 30 -0.70 -1.76 -27.17
C GLY A 30 -2.23 -1.70 -27.28
N ASP A 31 -2.93 -2.74 -26.83
CA ASP A 31 -4.40 -2.76 -26.81
C ASP A 31 -4.97 -1.68 -25.89
N LEU A 32 -4.37 -1.53 -24.71
CA LEU A 32 -4.73 -0.47 -23.76
C LEU A 32 -4.47 0.92 -24.35
N LYS A 33 -3.30 1.13 -24.96
CA LYS A 33 -2.94 2.40 -25.59
C LYS A 33 -3.89 2.79 -26.71
N LYS A 34 -4.34 1.82 -27.51
CA LYS A 34 -5.26 2.02 -28.63
C LYS A 34 -6.66 2.43 -28.18
N ALA A 35 -7.08 2.02 -26.98
CA ALA A 35 -8.38 2.37 -26.42
C ALA A 35 -8.42 3.82 -25.91
N ILE A 36 -7.29 4.36 -25.45
CA ILE A 36 -7.21 5.73 -24.94
C ILE A 36 -7.32 6.72 -26.10
N PRO A 37 -8.20 7.73 -26.02
CA PRO A 37 -8.29 8.79 -27.02
C PRO A 37 -6.93 9.47 -27.27
N PRO A 38 -6.52 9.72 -28.53
CA PRO A 38 -5.20 10.27 -28.83
C PRO A 38 -4.91 11.62 -28.18
N HIS A 39 -5.93 12.46 -27.95
CA HIS A 39 -5.76 13.76 -27.29
C HIS A 39 -5.36 13.62 -25.82
N CYS A 40 -5.65 12.51 -25.16
CA CYS A 40 -5.25 12.28 -23.77
C CYS A 40 -3.72 12.26 -23.60
N PHE A 41 -2.96 11.98 -24.68
CA PHE A 41 -1.50 12.00 -24.66
C PHE A 41 -0.90 13.38 -25.00
N GLN A 42 -1.73 14.39 -25.28
CA GLN A 42 -1.26 15.73 -25.61
C GLN A 42 -0.99 16.55 -24.36
N ARG A 43 0.24 17.03 -24.23
CA ARG A 43 0.70 17.85 -23.11
C ARG A 43 0.50 19.33 -23.44
N SER A 44 -0.55 19.93 -22.88
CA SER A 44 -0.81 21.37 -23.01
C SER A 44 -0.08 22.15 -21.93
N LEU A 45 0.93 22.93 -22.35
CA LEU A 45 1.71 23.79 -21.46
C LEU A 45 0.82 24.77 -20.66
N LEU A 46 -0.14 25.40 -21.35
CA LEU A 46 -1.08 26.34 -20.76
C LEU A 46 -1.94 25.65 -19.70
N ARG A 47 -2.44 24.45 -20.00
CA ARG A 47 -3.26 23.68 -19.05
C ARG A 47 -2.44 23.26 -17.84
N SER A 48 -1.25 22.71 -18.03
CA SER A 48 -0.34 22.32 -16.94
C SER A 48 -0.02 23.49 -16.01
N PHE A 49 0.34 24.66 -16.54
CA PHE A 49 0.58 25.86 -15.72
C PHE A 49 -0.69 26.41 -15.06
N SER A 50 -1.88 26.23 -15.66
CA SER A 50 -3.13 26.65 -15.00
C SER A 50 -3.37 25.92 -13.67
N TYR A 51 -2.98 24.65 -13.56
CA TYR A 51 -3.03 23.89 -12.31
C TYR A 51 -2.00 24.40 -11.30
N VAL A 52 -0.77 24.70 -11.73
CA VAL A 52 0.26 25.33 -10.87
C VAL A 52 -0.24 26.66 -10.29
N ILE A 53 -0.78 27.53 -11.15
CA ILE A 53 -1.32 28.84 -10.75
C ILE A 53 -2.50 28.66 -9.79
N LYS A 54 -3.43 27.75 -10.08
CA LYS A 54 -4.57 27.42 -9.21
C LYS A 54 -4.09 27.01 -7.82
N ASP A 55 -3.13 26.09 -7.74
CA ASP A 55 -2.62 25.59 -6.45
C ASP A 55 -1.89 26.70 -5.68
N PHE A 56 -1.11 27.55 -6.35
CA PHE A 56 -0.48 28.72 -5.71
C PHE A 56 -1.50 29.76 -5.21
N ILE A 57 -2.60 30.01 -5.93
CA ILE A 57 -3.68 30.90 -5.48
C ILE A 57 -4.31 30.34 -4.21
N LEU A 58 -4.58 29.02 -4.16
CA LEU A 58 -5.15 28.37 -2.99
C LEU A 58 -4.18 28.41 -1.79
N ILE A 59 -2.90 28.10 -2.01
CA ILE A 59 -1.83 28.22 -1.00
C ILE A 59 -1.74 29.66 -0.48
N GLY A 60 -1.74 30.66 -1.36
CA GLY A 60 -1.68 32.07 -0.97
C GLY A 60 -2.91 32.54 -0.20
N THR A 61 -4.09 32.05 -0.56
CA THR A 61 -5.35 32.35 0.13
C THR A 61 -5.36 31.76 1.53
N LEU A 62 -4.97 30.50 1.68
CA LEU A 62 -4.86 29.83 2.98
C LEU A 62 -3.77 30.47 3.84
N TYR A 63 -2.64 30.84 3.27
CA TYR A 63 -1.60 31.61 3.95
C TYR A 63 -2.14 32.94 4.48
N PHE A 64 -2.85 33.72 3.65
CA PHE A 64 -3.49 34.97 4.08
C PHE A 64 -4.46 34.74 5.24
N ILE A 65 -5.30 33.71 5.16
CA ILE A 65 -6.20 33.33 6.26
C ILE A 65 -5.39 33.05 7.53
N ALA A 66 -4.32 32.26 7.43
CA ALA A 66 -3.49 31.89 8.57
C ALA A 66 -2.76 33.08 9.21
N THR A 67 -2.31 34.05 8.41
CA THR A 67 -1.53 35.20 8.92
C THR A 67 -2.37 36.39 9.32
N SER A 68 -3.56 36.55 8.75
CA SER A 68 -4.38 37.76 8.92
C SER A 68 -5.71 37.49 9.63
N VAL A 69 -6.34 36.35 9.37
CA VAL A 69 -7.67 36.04 9.91
C VAL A 69 -7.58 35.25 11.21
N ILE A 70 -6.79 34.17 11.26
CA ILE A 70 -6.68 33.33 12.47
C ILE A 70 -6.21 34.13 13.69
N PRO A 71 -5.21 35.04 13.60
CA PRO A 71 -4.81 35.83 14.76
C PRO A 71 -5.88 36.83 15.22
N ALA A 72 -6.80 37.23 14.34
CA ALA A 72 -7.82 38.24 14.61
C ALA A 72 -9.09 37.68 15.27
N ILE A 73 -9.33 36.38 15.22
CA ILE A 73 -10.50 35.74 15.86
C ILE A 73 -10.22 35.42 17.35
N PRO A 74 -11.26 35.28 18.20
CA PRO A 74 -11.10 34.90 19.60
C PRO A 74 -10.27 33.63 19.81
N ARG A 75 -9.40 33.63 20.85
CA ARG A 75 -8.47 32.52 21.15
C ARG A 75 -9.11 31.12 21.14
N PRO A 76 -10.31 30.88 21.70
CA PRO A 76 -10.94 29.56 21.64
C PRO A 76 -11.14 29.05 20.21
N LEU A 77 -11.48 29.93 19.26
CA LEU A 77 -11.67 29.56 17.86
C LEU A 77 -10.35 29.31 17.13
N GLN A 78 -9.25 29.93 17.57
CA GLN A 78 -7.93 29.71 16.99
C GLN A 78 -7.46 28.26 17.14
N TYR A 79 -7.79 27.60 18.26
CA TYR A 79 -7.42 26.20 18.49
C TYR A 79 -8.05 25.23 17.48
N PHE A 80 -9.17 25.61 16.85
CA PHE A 80 -9.78 24.85 15.77
C PHE A 80 -9.32 25.34 14.39
N ALA A 81 -9.14 26.66 14.23
CA ALA A 81 -8.73 27.25 12.96
C ALA A 81 -7.33 26.83 12.53
N TRP A 82 -6.37 26.69 13.46
CA TRP A 82 -5.01 26.25 13.13
C TRP A 82 -4.95 24.82 12.56
N PRO A 83 -5.52 23.79 13.21
CA PRO A 83 -5.60 22.45 12.62
C PRO A 83 -6.36 22.42 11.29
N ALA A 84 -7.45 23.20 11.15
CA ALA A 84 -8.18 23.29 9.88
C ALA A 84 -7.31 23.87 8.76
N TYR A 85 -6.56 24.94 9.04
CA TYR A 85 -5.56 25.48 8.12
C TYR A 85 -4.50 24.44 7.78
N TRP A 86 -3.89 23.78 8.77
CA TRP A 86 -2.85 22.79 8.53
C TRP A 86 -3.32 21.66 7.62
N PHE A 87 -4.51 21.13 7.87
CA PHE A 87 -5.13 20.10 7.05
C PHE A 87 -5.36 20.60 5.63
N ALA A 88 -6.06 21.72 5.45
CA ALA A 88 -6.38 22.27 4.14
C ALA A 88 -5.12 22.63 3.33
N GLN A 89 -4.17 23.31 3.96
CA GLN A 89 -2.89 23.71 3.36
C GLN A 89 -2.10 22.49 2.91
N SER A 90 -2.03 21.44 3.73
CA SER A 90 -1.33 20.21 3.36
C SER A 90 -1.95 19.49 2.16
N CYS A 91 -3.28 19.56 2.01
CA CYS A 91 -3.96 18.93 0.89
C CYS A 91 -3.60 19.63 -0.42
N VAL A 92 -3.62 20.96 -0.44
CA VAL A 92 -3.25 21.75 -1.63
C VAL A 92 -1.75 21.64 -1.93
N MET A 93 -0.89 21.63 -0.91
CA MET A 93 0.54 21.39 -1.08
C MET A 93 0.82 19.98 -1.64
N PHE A 94 0.01 18.98 -1.29
CA PHE A 94 0.09 17.65 -1.91
C PHE A 94 -0.36 17.67 -3.37
N GLY A 95 -1.39 18.46 -3.73
CA GLY A 95 -1.71 18.72 -5.14
C GLY A 95 -0.52 19.28 -5.92
N LEU A 96 0.18 20.27 -5.36
CA LEU A 96 1.39 20.84 -5.97
C LEU A 96 2.54 19.81 -6.05
N TRP A 97 2.65 18.93 -5.04
CA TRP A 97 3.58 17.80 -5.05
C TRP A 97 3.33 16.87 -6.24
N ILE A 98 2.06 16.58 -6.55
CA ILE A 98 1.63 15.76 -7.69
C ILE A 98 2.04 16.41 -9.00
N ILE A 99 1.86 17.72 -9.17
CA ILE A 99 2.29 18.42 -10.40
C ILE A 99 3.82 18.30 -10.60
N ALA A 100 4.60 18.44 -9.53
CA ALA A 100 6.04 18.27 -9.60
C ALA A 100 6.45 16.80 -9.86
N HIS A 101 5.66 15.83 -9.37
CA HIS A 101 5.77 14.43 -9.73
C HIS A 101 5.50 14.20 -11.24
N GLU A 102 4.47 14.83 -11.82
CA GLU A 102 4.19 14.77 -13.27
C GLU A 102 5.36 15.31 -14.10
N CYS A 103 6.04 16.35 -13.61
CA CYS A 103 7.27 16.84 -14.23
C CYS A 103 8.37 15.76 -14.25
N GLY A 104 8.50 14.99 -13.17
CA GLY A 104 9.44 13.85 -13.09
C GLY A 104 9.18 12.77 -14.15
N HIS A 105 7.92 12.59 -14.55
CA HIS A 105 7.50 11.65 -15.59
C HIS A 105 7.46 12.23 -17.00
N HIS A 106 7.79 13.51 -17.15
CA HIS A 106 7.64 14.22 -18.41
C HIS A 106 6.17 14.29 -18.89
N ALA A 107 5.20 14.28 -17.98
CA ALA A 107 3.77 14.43 -18.26
C ALA A 107 3.31 15.89 -18.24
N PHE A 108 4.16 16.81 -17.75
CA PHE A 108 3.83 18.22 -17.59
C PHE A 108 3.89 19.01 -18.91
N SER A 109 4.94 18.81 -19.72
CA SER A 109 5.08 19.49 -21.02
C SER A 109 5.84 18.64 -22.04
N ASP A 110 5.94 19.11 -23.29
CA ASP A 110 6.80 18.50 -24.31
C ASP A 110 8.29 18.86 -24.14
N TYR A 111 8.65 19.66 -23.13
CA TYR A 111 10.01 20.15 -22.91
C TYR A 111 10.62 19.59 -21.62
N VAL A 112 11.49 18.59 -21.74
CA VAL A 112 12.13 17.94 -20.57
C VAL A 112 12.85 18.93 -19.66
N TRP A 113 13.55 19.91 -20.24
CA TRP A 113 14.29 20.92 -19.45
C TRP A 113 13.34 21.79 -18.60
N LEU A 114 12.14 22.07 -19.12
CA LEU A 114 11.15 22.89 -18.44
C LEU A 114 10.51 22.08 -17.31
N ASP A 115 10.15 20.83 -17.58
CA ASP A 115 9.66 19.90 -16.57
C ASP A 115 10.69 19.73 -15.45
N ASP A 116 11.97 19.53 -15.80
CA ASP A 116 13.04 19.43 -14.82
C ASP A 116 13.20 20.70 -13.99
N THR A 117 13.03 21.88 -14.60
CA THR A 117 13.13 23.16 -13.89
C THR A 117 11.96 23.36 -12.94
N VAL A 118 10.73 23.17 -13.41
CA VAL A 118 9.51 23.33 -12.61
C VAL A 118 9.49 22.31 -11.47
N GLY A 119 9.73 21.04 -11.80
CA GLY A 119 9.82 19.95 -10.84
C GLY A 119 10.89 20.20 -9.78
N PHE A 120 12.10 20.60 -10.18
CA PHE A 120 13.18 20.93 -9.26
C PHE A 120 12.79 22.01 -8.25
N VAL A 121 12.21 23.12 -8.71
CA VAL A 121 11.81 24.22 -7.83
C VAL A 121 10.69 23.77 -6.87
N LEU A 122 9.62 23.18 -7.41
CA LEU A 122 8.45 22.80 -6.61
C LEU A 122 8.78 21.71 -5.58
N HIS A 123 9.46 20.64 -5.98
CA HIS A 123 9.87 19.58 -5.06
C HIS A 123 10.88 20.06 -4.03
N SER A 124 11.83 20.94 -4.39
CA SER A 124 12.73 21.54 -3.38
C SER A 124 11.95 22.31 -2.33
N CYS A 125 10.97 23.13 -2.74
CA CYS A 125 10.06 23.84 -1.83
C CYS A 125 9.16 22.92 -0.99
N LEU A 126 9.09 21.63 -1.31
CA LEU A 126 8.37 20.60 -0.56
C LEU A 126 9.33 19.60 0.12
N PHE A 127 10.61 19.95 0.26
CA PHE A 127 11.65 19.11 0.88
C PHE A 127 11.85 17.73 0.21
N ILE A 128 11.67 17.67 -1.10
CA ILE A 128 11.93 16.47 -1.91
C ILE A 128 13.15 16.73 -2.80
N PRO A 129 14.20 15.88 -2.75
CA PRO A 129 15.33 15.99 -3.66
C PRO A 129 14.91 15.57 -5.07
N TYR A 130 14.48 16.53 -5.90
CA TYR A 130 13.76 16.28 -7.16
C TYR A 130 14.41 15.25 -8.07
N PHE A 131 15.67 15.40 -8.47
CA PHE A 131 16.29 14.47 -9.41
C PHE A 131 16.54 13.11 -8.78
N SER A 132 16.94 13.09 -7.51
CA SER A 132 17.11 11.85 -6.75
C SER A 132 15.82 11.04 -6.72
N TRP A 133 14.72 11.70 -6.37
CA TRP A 133 13.39 11.12 -6.33
C TRP A 133 12.90 10.76 -7.74
N LYS A 134 13.05 11.63 -8.74
CA LYS A 134 12.70 11.37 -10.15
C LYS A 134 13.33 10.08 -10.64
N PHE A 135 14.61 9.86 -10.36
CA PHE A 135 15.33 8.70 -10.86
C PHE A 135 14.99 7.40 -10.13
N SER A 136 14.79 7.42 -8.80
CA SER A 136 14.37 6.24 -8.06
C SER A 136 12.91 5.90 -8.38
N HIS A 137 12.04 6.91 -8.47
CA HIS A 137 10.64 6.76 -8.83
C HIS A 137 10.45 6.21 -10.25
N ALA A 138 11.21 6.70 -11.23
CA ALA A 138 11.20 6.11 -12.58
C ALA A 138 11.63 4.64 -12.58
N SER A 139 12.55 4.25 -11.70
CA SER A 139 12.96 2.85 -11.51
C SER A 139 11.85 2.03 -10.83
N HIS A 140 11.11 2.61 -9.87
CA HIS A 140 9.91 2.01 -9.29
C HIS A 140 8.87 1.68 -10.38
N HIS A 141 8.46 2.65 -11.22
CA HIS A 141 7.50 2.40 -12.30
C HIS A 141 7.98 1.38 -13.35
N ALA A 142 9.29 1.30 -13.57
CA ALA A 142 9.87 0.29 -14.47
C ALA A 142 9.86 -1.12 -13.87
N HIS A 143 9.74 -1.26 -12.55
CA HIS A 143 9.93 -2.52 -11.82
C HIS A 143 8.84 -2.82 -10.78
N THR A 144 7.69 -2.12 -10.83
CA THR A 144 6.64 -2.22 -9.82
C THR A 144 6.27 -3.67 -9.53
N GLY A 145 6.15 -4.03 -8.25
CA GLY A 145 5.77 -5.37 -7.82
C GLY A 145 6.87 -6.44 -7.97
N SER A 146 8.07 -6.09 -8.43
CA SER A 146 9.23 -6.99 -8.42
C SER A 146 9.86 -7.07 -7.03
N MET A 147 10.07 -8.29 -6.54
CA MET A 147 10.73 -8.52 -5.24
C MET A 147 12.22 -8.13 -5.25
N GLU A 148 12.87 -8.12 -6.41
CA GLU A 148 14.31 -7.87 -6.56
C GLU A 148 14.61 -6.44 -6.99
N LYS A 149 13.76 -5.84 -7.83
CA LYS A 149 14.11 -4.61 -8.55
C LYS A 149 13.32 -3.38 -8.17
N ASP A 150 12.16 -3.52 -7.53
CA ASP A 150 11.33 -2.37 -7.15
C ASP A 150 12.08 -1.46 -6.14
N GLU A 151 11.92 -0.13 -6.28
CA GLU A 151 12.54 0.87 -5.42
C GLU A 151 11.62 1.36 -4.30
N ALA A 152 10.37 0.90 -4.24
CA ALA A 152 9.42 1.29 -3.22
C ALA A 152 8.50 0.14 -2.80
N TYR A 153 8.14 0.13 -1.52
CA TYR A 153 7.23 -0.83 -0.89
C TYR A 153 7.56 -2.32 -1.10
N VAL A 154 8.84 -2.68 -1.24
CA VAL A 154 9.25 -4.09 -1.37
C VAL A 154 8.94 -4.83 -0.05
N PRO A 155 7.99 -5.79 -0.05
CA PRO A 155 7.60 -6.45 1.18
C PRO A 155 8.70 -7.42 1.64
N LYS A 156 8.75 -7.68 2.94
CA LYS A 156 9.61 -8.73 3.49
C LYS A 156 9.00 -10.11 3.17
N LYS A 157 9.85 -11.13 3.01
CA LYS A 157 9.40 -12.54 2.85
C LYS A 157 9.05 -13.22 4.19
N GLU A 158 9.41 -12.57 5.28
CA GLU A 158 9.19 -13.06 6.64
C GLU A 158 8.71 -11.93 7.55
N PRO A 159 7.85 -12.24 8.54
CA PRO A 159 7.42 -11.26 9.52
C PRO A 159 8.61 -10.80 10.37
N MET A 160 8.76 -9.49 10.53
CA MET A 160 9.76 -8.91 11.43
C MET A 160 9.39 -9.19 12.89
N GLN A 161 10.37 -9.39 13.78
CA GLN A 161 10.12 -9.67 15.20
C GLN A 161 9.24 -8.61 15.89
N SER A 162 9.35 -7.35 15.45
CA SER A 162 8.53 -6.22 15.93
C SER A 162 7.04 -6.31 15.57
N TRP A 163 6.64 -7.19 14.64
CA TRP A 163 5.23 -7.35 14.24
C TRP A 163 4.32 -7.70 15.44
N LYS A 164 4.86 -8.39 16.47
CA LYS A 164 4.10 -8.79 17.67
C LYS A 164 3.46 -7.58 18.35
N TYR A 165 4.12 -6.42 18.27
CA TYR A 165 3.60 -5.15 18.80
C TYR A 165 2.48 -4.58 17.92
N MET A 166 2.56 -4.75 16.60
CA MET A 166 1.52 -4.32 15.63
C MET A 166 0.26 -5.18 15.68
N ASP A 167 0.31 -6.32 16.37
CA ASP A 167 -0.85 -7.19 16.55
C ASP A 167 -1.86 -6.61 17.55
N HIS A 168 -1.38 -5.78 18.49
CA HIS A 168 -2.19 -4.99 19.40
C HIS A 168 -2.68 -3.68 18.75
N PRO A 169 -3.94 -3.23 18.97
CA PRO A 169 -4.47 -2.00 18.36
C PRO A 169 -3.61 -0.76 18.59
N ILE A 170 -3.12 -0.55 19.82
CA ILE A 170 -2.27 0.60 20.16
C ILE A 170 -0.94 0.54 19.40
N GLY A 171 -0.28 -0.63 19.35
CA GLY A 171 0.97 -0.77 18.64
C GLY A 171 0.79 -0.63 17.12
N ARG A 172 -0.37 -1.02 16.58
CA ARG A 172 -0.72 -0.76 15.18
C ARG A 172 -0.90 0.72 14.89
N ILE A 173 -1.61 1.45 15.74
CA ILE A 173 -1.78 2.90 15.60
C ILE A 173 -0.42 3.59 15.71
N ALA A 174 0.42 3.20 16.67
CA ALA A 174 1.77 3.73 16.81
C ALA A 174 2.64 3.45 15.56
N PHE A 175 2.52 2.25 14.97
CA PHE A 175 3.18 1.93 13.70
C PHE A 175 2.69 2.81 12.55
N ILE A 176 1.37 2.95 12.38
CA ILE A 176 0.79 3.80 11.31
C ILE A 176 1.27 5.25 11.48
N LEU A 177 1.19 5.80 12.70
CA LEU A 177 1.72 7.12 12.98
C LEU A 177 3.22 7.19 12.66
N GLY A 178 4.01 6.22 13.12
CA GLY A 178 5.44 6.15 12.79
C GLY A 178 5.73 6.19 11.29
N VAL A 179 4.97 5.42 10.49
CA VAL A 179 5.09 5.39 9.03
C VAL A 179 4.68 6.72 8.41
N LEU A 180 3.57 7.33 8.83
CA LEU A 180 3.12 8.62 8.29
C LEU A 180 4.06 9.77 8.63
N ILE A 181 4.74 9.68 9.78
CA ILE A 181 5.61 10.74 10.32
C ILE A 181 7.05 10.61 9.80
N LEU A 182 7.58 9.39 9.81
CA LEU A 182 9.00 9.10 9.54
C LEU A 182 9.21 8.33 8.24
N GLY A 183 8.17 7.82 7.61
CA GLY A 183 8.28 6.95 6.42
C GLY A 183 9.04 7.62 5.29
N LEU A 184 8.60 8.80 4.84
CA LEU A 184 9.29 9.53 3.78
C LEU A 184 10.70 10.00 4.18
N PRO A 185 10.92 10.65 5.35
CA PRO A 185 12.27 11.02 5.78
C PRO A 185 13.25 9.84 5.82
N LEU A 186 12.83 8.70 6.37
CA LEU A 186 13.68 7.50 6.46
C LEU A 186 13.82 6.78 5.13
N TYR A 187 12.82 6.86 4.24
CA TYR A 187 12.97 6.38 2.86
C TYR A 187 14.03 7.20 2.10
N LEU A 188 13.95 8.53 2.18
CA LEU A 188 14.93 9.39 1.51
C LEU A 188 16.33 9.22 2.12
N ALA A 189 16.44 9.19 3.45
CA ALA A 189 17.73 9.10 4.13
C ALA A 189 18.38 7.71 4.10
N MET A 190 17.58 6.64 4.14
CA MET A 190 18.05 5.26 4.42
C MET A 190 17.43 4.18 3.51
N ASN A 191 16.64 4.57 2.50
CA ASN A 191 15.98 3.66 1.55
C ASN A 191 15.15 2.53 2.21
N LEU A 192 14.51 2.79 3.36
CA LEU A 192 13.86 1.72 4.14
C LEU A 192 12.72 0.98 3.42
N ALA A 193 12.04 1.64 2.47
CA ALA A 193 10.94 1.04 1.72
C ALA A 193 11.37 0.40 0.39
N GLY A 194 12.59 0.64 -0.09
CA GLY A 194 13.06 0.13 -1.38
C GLY A 194 13.75 -1.23 -1.28
N ARG A 195 14.21 -1.76 -2.42
CA ARG A 195 15.04 -2.97 -2.45
C ARG A 195 16.32 -2.83 -1.62
N PRO A 196 16.85 -3.94 -1.08
CA PRO A 196 18.14 -3.94 -0.44
C PRO A 196 19.26 -3.68 -1.46
N TYR A 197 20.32 -3.01 -1.02
CA TYR A 197 21.54 -2.78 -1.76
C TYR A 197 22.74 -3.35 -1.01
N GLU A 198 23.82 -3.65 -1.71
CA GLU A 198 25.07 -4.17 -1.12
C GLU A 198 25.73 -3.20 -0.13
N ARG A 199 25.37 -1.92 -0.19
CA ARG A 199 25.84 -0.87 0.72
C ARG A 199 24.70 0.09 1.06
N PHE A 200 24.95 0.96 2.02
CA PHE A 200 24.01 1.99 2.44
C PHE A 200 23.50 2.81 1.25
N ALA A 201 22.18 2.95 1.16
CA ALA A 201 21.48 3.62 0.09
C ALA A 201 20.74 4.84 0.64
N SER A 202 21.00 5.99 0.04
CA SER A 202 20.39 7.27 0.40
C SER A 202 20.08 8.06 -0.87
N HIS A 203 18.97 8.79 -0.85
CA HIS A 203 18.57 9.69 -1.94
C HIS A 203 19.39 11.00 -1.93
N TYR A 204 20.10 11.28 -0.83
CA TYR A 204 20.97 12.45 -0.68
C TYR A 204 22.45 12.13 -0.93
N ASP A 205 22.80 10.88 -1.26
CA ASP A 205 24.17 10.50 -1.59
C ASP A 205 24.33 10.38 -3.12
N PRO A 206 25.06 11.28 -3.79
CA PRO A 206 25.37 11.18 -5.22
C PRO A 206 26.10 9.88 -5.57
N TYR A 207 26.81 9.30 -4.62
CA TYR A 207 27.47 8.02 -4.80
C TYR A 207 26.57 6.86 -4.47
N SER A 208 25.33 7.02 -4.02
CA SER A 208 24.40 5.95 -3.63
C SER A 208 24.31 4.83 -4.68
N PRO A 209 24.15 3.55 -4.27
CA PRO A 209 24.00 2.43 -5.21
C PRO A 209 22.69 2.49 -6.01
N ILE A 210 21.75 3.38 -5.64
CA ILE A 210 20.52 3.67 -6.40
C ILE A 210 20.85 4.25 -7.78
N TYR A 211 21.95 5.02 -7.89
CA TYR A 211 22.22 5.85 -9.05
C TYR A 211 23.47 5.42 -9.84
N SER A 212 23.36 5.49 -11.17
CA SER A 212 24.53 5.35 -12.04
C SER A 212 25.44 6.59 -11.98
N LYS A 213 26.71 6.44 -12.39
CA LYS A 213 27.70 7.53 -12.40
C LYS A 213 27.25 8.78 -13.18
N ARG A 214 26.39 8.63 -14.19
CA ARG A 214 25.91 9.75 -15.02
C ARG A 214 24.89 10.64 -14.30
N LYS A 215 24.24 10.14 -13.25
CA LYS A 215 23.18 10.85 -12.52
C LYS A 215 23.69 11.70 -11.35
N ARG A 216 24.95 11.52 -10.93
CA ARG A 216 25.49 12.10 -9.68
C ARG A 216 25.38 13.62 -9.59
N ALA A 217 25.66 14.32 -10.69
CA ALA A 217 25.58 15.78 -10.71
C ALA A 217 24.15 16.29 -10.44
N PHE A 218 23.14 15.56 -10.89
CA PHE A 218 21.74 15.89 -10.63
C PHE A 218 21.31 15.60 -9.18
N ILE A 219 21.92 14.59 -8.54
CA ILE A 219 21.71 14.33 -7.10
C ILE A 219 22.24 15.52 -6.30
N LEU A 220 23.49 15.94 -6.58
CA LEU A 220 24.07 17.15 -5.98
C LEU A 220 23.21 18.39 -6.21
N LEU A 221 22.67 18.56 -7.42
CA LEU A 221 21.79 19.68 -7.74
C LEU A 221 20.52 19.66 -6.88
N SER A 222 19.94 18.47 -6.63
CA SER A 222 18.79 18.31 -5.74
C SER A 222 19.12 18.72 -4.30
N ASP A 223 20.27 18.29 -3.79
CA ASP A 223 20.72 18.63 -2.44
C ASP A 223 20.96 20.14 -2.30
N LEU A 224 21.52 20.79 -3.32
CA LEU A 224 21.67 22.25 -3.37
C LEU A 224 20.32 22.98 -3.36
N GLY A 225 19.31 22.43 -4.03
CA GLY A 225 17.92 22.95 -3.96
C GLY A 225 17.36 22.91 -2.55
N LEU A 226 17.58 21.81 -1.82
CA LEU A 226 17.15 21.67 -0.43
C LEU A 226 17.91 22.64 0.50
N LEU A 227 19.23 22.79 0.32
CA LEU A 227 20.03 23.75 1.09
C LEU A 227 19.58 25.20 0.85
N ALA A 228 19.20 25.54 -0.39
CA ALA A 228 18.65 26.85 -0.69
C ALA A 228 17.33 27.11 0.06
N VAL A 229 16.42 26.13 0.11
CA VAL A 229 15.17 26.24 0.87
C VAL A 229 15.44 26.32 2.38
N ILE A 230 16.36 25.52 2.92
CA ILE A 230 16.79 25.61 4.32
C ILE A 230 17.29 27.03 4.65
N TYR A 231 18.10 27.63 3.77
CA TYR A 231 18.58 28.99 3.95
C TYR A 231 17.44 30.03 3.95
N VAL A 232 16.45 29.91 3.07
CA VAL A 232 15.26 30.77 3.07
C VAL A 232 14.50 30.63 4.39
N LEU A 233 14.26 29.40 4.86
CA LEU A 233 13.55 29.14 6.12
C LEU A 233 14.33 29.62 7.35
N TYR A 234 15.65 29.54 7.32
CA TYR A 234 16.52 30.12 8.34
C TYR A 234 16.31 31.63 8.45
N ASN A 235 16.34 32.34 7.31
CA ASN A 235 16.10 33.79 7.28
C ASN A 235 14.67 34.15 7.76
N TRP A 236 13.65 33.39 7.37
CA TRP A 236 12.30 33.59 7.87
C TRP A 236 12.18 33.32 9.38
N SER A 237 12.90 32.33 9.88
CA SER A 237 12.96 32.03 11.31
C SER A 237 13.59 33.17 12.10
N LEU A 238 14.63 33.83 11.57
CA LEU A 238 15.21 35.02 12.17
C LEU A 238 14.23 36.21 12.16
N ALA A 239 13.46 36.37 11.07
CA ALA A 239 12.56 37.52 10.91
C ALA A 239 11.23 37.39 11.68
N ARG A 240 10.67 36.18 11.79
CA ARG A 240 9.31 35.94 12.33
C ARG A 240 9.27 34.97 13.52
N GLY A 241 10.40 34.34 13.84
CA GLY A 241 10.50 33.29 14.86
C GLY A 241 10.26 31.89 14.30
N VAL A 242 10.96 30.90 14.88
CA VAL A 242 10.89 29.49 14.46
C VAL A 242 9.49 28.92 14.57
N LEU A 243 8.75 29.22 15.65
CA LEU A 243 7.39 28.71 15.84
C LEU A 243 6.43 29.20 14.76
N TRP A 244 6.62 30.42 14.24
CA TRP A 244 5.83 30.92 13.13
C TRP A 244 6.10 30.12 11.85
N VAL A 245 7.37 29.86 11.53
CA VAL A 245 7.75 29.05 10.36
C VAL A 245 7.22 27.62 10.49
N VAL A 246 7.30 27.02 11.68
CA VAL A 246 6.75 25.69 11.95
C VAL A 246 5.24 25.68 11.77
N ALA A 247 4.51 26.65 12.32
CA ALA A 247 3.06 26.70 12.20
C ALA A 247 2.58 26.98 10.76
N ILE A 248 3.27 27.83 10.02
CA ILE A 248 2.86 28.23 8.67
C ILE A 248 3.27 27.23 7.60
N TYR A 249 4.49 26.69 7.70
CA TYR A 249 5.10 25.86 6.66
C TYR A 249 5.43 24.45 7.17
N GLY A 250 6.04 24.33 8.35
CA GLY A 250 6.51 23.04 8.87
C GLY A 250 5.42 21.99 9.09
N VAL A 251 4.33 22.34 9.79
CA VAL A 251 3.21 21.41 10.07
C VAL A 251 2.46 21.05 8.78
N PRO A 252 2.09 22.00 7.89
CA PRO A 252 1.50 21.65 6.59
C PRO A 252 2.40 20.77 5.71
N LEU A 253 3.70 21.05 5.67
CA LEU A 253 4.67 20.22 4.95
C LEU A 253 4.71 18.79 5.49
N TRP A 254 4.70 18.65 6.82
CA TRP A 254 4.71 17.34 7.45
C TRP A 254 3.43 16.54 7.14
N LEU A 255 2.27 17.18 7.16
CA LEU A 255 1.02 16.55 6.73
C LEU A 255 1.00 16.26 5.23
N THR A 256 1.67 17.05 4.40
CA THR A 256 1.87 16.78 2.96
C THR A 256 2.65 15.47 2.77
N ASN A 257 3.70 15.26 3.58
CA ASN A 257 4.44 14.00 3.59
C ASN A 257 3.57 12.83 4.05
N ALA A 258 2.70 13.03 5.04
CA ALA A 258 1.75 12.02 5.48
C ALA A 258 0.76 11.64 4.36
N TRP A 259 0.29 12.60 3.55
CA TRP A 259 -0.53 12.31 2.37
C TRP A 259 0.22 11.52 1.32
N LEU A 260 1.46 11.91 1.00
CA LEU A 260 2.31 11.16 0.08
C LEU A 260 2.46 9.70 0.52
N VAL A 261 2.84 9.48 1.78
CA VAL A 261 3.00 8.13 2.34
C VAL A 261 1.67 7.37 2.35
N THR A 262 0.56 8.03 2.67
CA THR A 262 -0.77 7.40 2.67
C THR A 262 -1.13 6.90 1.28
N VAL A 263 -1.04 7.76 0.27
CA VAL A 263 -1.35 7.44 -1.13
C VAL A 263 -0.44 6.30 -1.59
N THR A 264 0.86 6.47 -1.50
CA THR A 264 1.80 5.46 -2.02
C THR A 264 1.72 4.13 -1.26
N TYR A 265 1.56 4.14 0.07
CA TYR A 265 1.38 2.93 0.86
C TYR A 265 0.09 2.19 0.48
N LEU A 266 -1.04 2.90 0.39
CA LEU A 266 -2.34 2.26 0.13
C LEU A 266 -2.54 1.79 -1.31
N HIS A 267 -1.87 2.40 -2.28
CA HIS A 267 -1.96 1.99 -3.68
C HIS A 267 -0.95 0.88 -4.05
N HIS A 268 0.13 0.72 -3.28
CA HIS A 268 1.15 -0.32 -3.50
C HIS A 268 1.11 -1.47 -2.51
N THR A 269 0.44 -1.29 -1.36
CA THR A 269 0.33 -2.30 -0.32
C THR A 269 -1.14 -2.65 -0.13
N HIS A 270 -1.57 -3.79 -0.68
CA HIS A 270 -2.94 -4.25 -0.54
C HIS A 270 -3.03 -5.79 -0.65
N PRO A 271 -3.94 -6.46 0.09
CA PRO A 271 -4.01 -7.93 0.09
C PRO A 271 -4.35 -8.55 -1.27
N SER A 272 -4.98 -7.80 -2.17
CA SER A 272 -5.32 -8.26 -3.52
C SER A 272 -4.14 -8.19 -4.50
N LEU A 273 -3.10 -7.42 -4.18
CA LEU A 273 -2.00 -7.15 -5.11
C LEU A 273 -0.91 -8.23 -5.01
N PRO A 274 -0.57 -8.90 -6.11
CA PRO A 274 0.53 -9.85 -6.14
C PRO A 274 1.88 -9.13 -6.21
N HIS A 275 2.88 -9.77 -5.64
CA HIS A 275 4.28 -9.49 -5.94
C HIS A 275 4.88 -10.64 -6.73
N TYR A 276 5.93 -10.39 -7.49
CA TYR A 276 6.54 -11.38 -8.35
C TYR A 276 8.05 -11.40 -8.15
N ASP A 277 8.63 -12.59 -8.12
CA ASP A 277 10.07 -12.75 -8.24
C ASP A 277 10.51 -12.67 -9.72
N SER A 278 11.82 -12.72 -9.93
CA SER A 278 12.40 -12.66 -11.27
C SER A 278 11.95 -13.74 -12.27
N SER A 279 11.39 -14.87 -11.82
CA SER A 279 10.93 -15.95 -12.71
C SER A 279 9.55 -15.65 -13.31
N GLU A 280 8.73 -14.91 -12.57
CA GLU A 280 7.36 -14.59 -12.95
C GLU A 280 7.16 -13.13 -13.27
N TRP A 281 8.04 -12.22 -12.88
CA TRP A 281 7.81 -10.80 -13.13
C TRP A 281 7.91 -10.46 -14.63
N ASP A 282 6.93 -9.71 -15.13
CA ASP A 282 7.05 -8.92 -16.36
C ASP A 282 6.46 -7.53 -16.15
N TRP A 283 6.81 -6.61 -17.03
CA TRP A 283 6.49 -5.20 -16.87
C TRP A 283 4.97 -4.95 -16.76
N LEU A 284 4.14 -5.60 -17.59
CA LEU A 284 2.70 -5.34 -17.59
C LEU A 284 2.03 -5.87 -16.31
N ARG A 285 2.41 -7.07 -15.85
CA ARG A 285 1.92 -7.59 -14.56
C ARG A 285 2.37 -6.71 -13.40
N GLY A 286 3.61 -6.24 -13.42
CA GLY A 286 4.13 -5.31 -12.42
C GLY A 286 3.39 -3.97 -12.38
N ALA A 287 3.17 -3.34 -13.53
CA ALA A 287 2.44 -2.08 -13.64
C ALA A 287 0.96 -2.19 -13.19
N LEU A 288 0.36 -3.38 -13.28
CA LEU A 288 -0.98 -3.68 -12.79
C LEU A 288 -1.02 -4.05 -11.30
N SER A 289 0.13 -4.22 -10.62
CA SER A 289 0.21 -4.47 -9.18
C SER A 289 -0.01 -3.17 -8.38
N THR A 290 -1.14 -2.52 -8.64
CA THR A 290 -1.59 -1.33 -7.94
C THR A 290 -3.11 -1.26 -7.89
N VAL A 291 -3.66 -0.44 -7.00
CA VAL A 291 -5.11 -0.30 -6.76
C VAL A 291 -5.49 1.16 -6.84
N ASP A 292 -6.65 1.48 -7.42
CA ASP A 292 -7.25 2.81 -7.38
C ASP A 292 -8.17 2.97 -6.17
N ARG A 293 -8.32 4.19 -5.65
CA ARG A 293 -9.11 4.49 -4.46
C ARG A 293 -9.79 5.84 -4.55
N ASP A 294 -10.99 5.91 -4.00
CA ASP A 294 -11.75 7.14 -3.91
C ASP A 294 -11.52 7.86 -2.57
N TYR A 295 -10.95 9.05 -2.62
CA TYR A 295 -10.74 9.96 -1.48
C TYR A 295 -11.81 11.07 -1.43
N GLY A 296 -12.89 10.95 -2.22
CA GLY A 296 -13.97 11.90 -2.33
C GLY A 296 -13.51 13.22 -2.95
N ILE A 297 -13.83 14.34 -2.29
CA ILE A 297 -13.46 15.67 -2.79
C ILE A 297 -11.95 15.86 -2.95
N LEU A 298 -11.15 15.10 -2.20
CA LEU A 298 -9.69 15.18 -2.29
C LEU A 298 -9.15 14.65 -3.61
N ASN A 299 -9.88 13.79 -4.36
CA ASN A 299 -9.45 13.38 -5.70
C ASN A 299 -9.20 14.61 -6.58
N HIS A 300 -10.08 15.63 -6.51
CA HIS A 300 -9.91 16.85 -7.30
C HIS A 300 -8.76 17.74 -6.81
N VAL A 301 -8.47 17.74 -5.52
CA VAL A 301 -7.34 18.51 -4.93
C VAL A 301 -6.02 17.81 -5.24
N PHE A 302 -6.03 16.49 -5.32
CA PHE A 302 -4.86 15.64 -5.60
C PHE A 302 -4.74 15.31 -7.09
N HIS A 303 -5.44 16.06 -7.93
CA HIS A 303 -5.38 15.94 -9.40
C HIS A 303 -5.64 14.53 -9.92
N HIS A 304 -6.57 13.81 -9.27
CA HIS A 304 -7.04 12.46 -9.56
C HIS A 304 -6.00 11.34 -9.44
N ILE A 305 -4.81 11.60 -8.88
CA ILE A 305 -3.80 10.55 -8.73
C ILE A 305 -4.30 9.34 -7.92
N THR A 306 -5.25 9.54 -7.01
CA THR A 306 -5.76 8.50 -6.12
C THR A 306 -6.74 7.54 -6.82
N ASP A 307 -7.56 8.07 -7.74
CA ASP A 307 -8.58 7.32 -8.48
C ASP A 307 -8.17 7.02 -9.94
N THR A 308 -6.92 7.33 -10.31
CA THR A 308 -6.32 7.03 -11.61
C THR A 308 -4.86 6.56 -11.48
N HIS A 309 -4.49 5.94 -10.37
CA HIS A 309 -3.13 5.46 -10.11
C HIS A 309 -2.78 4.27 -11.03
N VAL A 310 -3.74 3.40 -11.35
CA VAL A 310 -3.55 2.27 -12.29
C VAL A 310 -3.15 2.78 -13.68
N VAL A 311 -3.88 3.76 -14.24
CA VAL A 311 -3.51 4.33 -15.56
C VAL A 311 -2.19 5.10 -15.47
N HIS A 312 -1.91 5.73 -14.34
CA HIS A 312 -0.65 6.41 -14.09
C HIS A 312 0.54 5.44 -14.16
N HIS A 313 0.44 4.23 -13.59
CA HIS A 313 1.48 3.20 -13.71
C HIS A 313 1.66 2.66 -15.12
N LEU A 314 0.57 2.54 -15.88
CA LEU A 314 0.62 2.08 -17.26
C LEU A 314 1.16 3.16 -18.21
N PHE A 315 0.79 4.42 -18.02
CA PHE A 315 1.06 5.53 -18.93
C PHE A 315 1.60 6.74 -18.15
N THR A 316 2.80 6.62 -17.58
CA THR A 316 3.38 7.67 -16.71
C THR A 316 3.53 9.04 -17.38
N THR A 317 3.67 9.09 -18.71
CA THR A 317 3.78 10.35 -19.48
C THR A 317 2.42 10.99 -19.81
N LEU A 318 1.31 10.34 -19.46
CA LEU A 318 -0.03 10.86 -19.69
C LEU A 318 -0.35 11.96 -18.66
N PRO A 319 -0.74 13.18 -19.08
CA PRO A 319 -1.02 14.25 -18.14
C PRO A 319 -2.20 13.92 -17.21
N HIS A 320 -2.04 14.14 -15.91
CA HIS A 320 -3.09 13.94 -14.89
C HIS A 320 -4.49 14.45 -15.30
N TYR A 321 -4.59 15.58 -16.02
CA TYR A 321 -5.87 16.18 -16.41
C TYR A 321 -6.62 15.43 -17.55
N HIS A 322 -6.03 14.35 -18.07
CA HIS A 322 -6.68 13.37 -18.95
C HIS A 322 -6.73 11.97 -18.33
N ALA A 323 -6.21 11.76 -17.13
CA ALA A 323 -6.07 10.45 -16.53
C ALA A 323 -7.44 9.79 -16.26
N THR A 324 -8.44 10.56 -15.85
CA THR A 324 -9.80 10.04 -15.62
C THR A 324 -10.43 9.50 -16.91
N GLU A 325 -10.34 10.25 -18.00
CA GLU A 325 -10.81 9.84 -19.33
C GLU A 325 -10.09 8.58 -19.82
N ALA A 326 -8.76 8.53 -19.65
CA ALA A 326 -7.96 7.38 -20.02
C ALA A 326 -8.28 6.13 -19.19
N THR A 327 -8.50 6.30 -17.87
CA THR A 327 -8.94 5.23 -16.97
C THR A 327 -10.27 4.62 -17.43
N GLU A 328 -11.27 5.45 -17.74
CA GLU A 328 -12.57 4.95 -18.22
C GLU A 328 -12.45 4.21 -19.56
N ALA A 329 -11.56 4.64 -20.44
CA ALA A 329 -11.34 3.98 -21.73
C ALA A 329 -10.73 2.57 -21.59
N ILE A 330 -9.83 2.35 -20.62
CA ILE A 330 -9.12 1.06 -20.48
C ILE A 330 -9.79 0.10 -19.50
N LYS A 331 -10.61 0.59 -18.55
CA LYS A 331 -11.33 -0.23 -17.56
C LYS A 331 -12.03 -1.45 -18.16
N PRO A 332 -12.79 -1.35 -19.28
CA PRO A 332 -13.46 -2.51 -19.87
C PRO A 332 -12.50 -3.59 -20.38
N ILE A 333 -11.30 -3.20 -20.82
CA ILE A 333 -10.27 -4.13 -21.33
C ILE A 333 -9.53 -4.78 -20.16
N LEU A 334 -9.22 -4.00 -19.12
CA LEU A 334 -8.55 -4.51 -17.92
C LEU A 334 -9.41 -5.57 -17.20
N GLY A 335 -10.73 -5.39 -17.15
CA GLY A 335 -11.65 -6.34 -16.52
C GLY A 335 -11.23 -6.64 -15.08
N GLU A 336 -11.00 -7.92 -14.77
CA GLU A 336 -10.60 -8.36 -13.42
C GLU A 336 -9.20 -7.89 -12.99
N TYR A 337 -8.35 -7.45 -13.92
CA TYR A 337 -7.03 -6.89 -13.59
C TYR A 337 -7.12 -5.45 -13.07
N TYR A 338 -8.22 -4.75 -13.31
CA TYR A 338 -8.44 -3.44 -12.70
C TYR A 338 -8.83 -3.63 -11.22
N GLN A 339 -8.03 -3.05 -10.32
CA GLN A 339 -8.25 -3.14 -8.88
C GLN A 339 -8.71 -1.78 -8.36
N PHE A 340 -9.81 -1.79 -7.60
CA PHE A 340 -10.33 -0.60 -6.93
C PHE A 340 -10.76 -0.94 -5.50
N ASP A 341 -10.44 -0.07 -4.55
CA ASP A 341 -10.85 -0.22 -3.14
C ASP A 341 -11.47 1.09 -2.62
N GLY A 342 -12.79 1.08 -2.44
CA GLY A 342 -13.56 2.19 -1.88
C GLY A 342 -13.57 2.27 -0.35
N THR A 343 -12.76 1.47 0.34
CA THR A 343 -12.66 1.53 1.81
C THR A 343 -12.15 2.90 2.26
N PRO A 344 -12.81 3.56 3.25
CA PRO A 344 -12.35 4.85 3.75
C PRO A 344 -10.88 4.84 4.19
N VAL A 345 -10.13 5.90 3.86
CA VAL A 345 -8.66 5.98 4.00
C VAL A 345 -8.14 5.52 5.36
N ALA A 346 -8.73 6.00 6.46
CA ALA A 346 -8.29 5.63 7.82
C ALA A 346 -8.52 4.13 8.11
N THR A 347 -9.64 3.59 7.64
CA THR A 347 -9.97 2.16 7.75
C THR A 347 -9.01 1.34 6.89
N ALA A 348 -8.72 1.78 5.66
CA ALA A 348 -7.79 1.14 4.76
C ALA A 348 -6.37 1.09 5.35
N LEU A 349 -5.86 2.20 5.89
CA LEU A 349 -4.56 2.25 6.58
C LEU A 349 -4.47 1.23 7.70
N TYR A 350 -5.51 1.14 8.52
CA TYR A 350 -5.57 0.20 9.62
C TYR A 350 -5.65 -1.27 9.16
N GLN A 351 -6.41 -1.54 8.09
CA GLN A 351 -6.52 -2.89 7.52
C GLN A 351 -5.23 -3.32 6.84
N VAL A 352 -4.63 -2.49 6.00
CA VAL A 352 -3.37 -2.79 5.31
C VAL A 352 -2.23 -3.02 6.32
N ALA A 353 -2.09 -2.15 7.34
CA ALA A 353 -1.10 -2.35 8.40
C ALA A 353 -1.31 -3.63 9.23
N LYS A 354 -2.50 -4.21 9.20
CA LYS A 354 -2.84 -5.47 9.87
C LYS A 354 -2.64 -6.69 8.97
N GLU A 355 -2.95 -6.57 7.68
CA GLU A 355 -3.07 -7.70 6.76
C GLU A 355 -1.81 -7.88 5.88
N CYS A 356 -1.09 -6.80 5.58
CA CYS A 356 0.05 -6.78 4.66
C CYS A 356 1.39 -6.64 5.39
N VAL A 357 1.76 -7.65 6.19
CA VAL A 357 2.98 -7.61 7.01
C VAL A 357 4.20 -8.18 6.27
N PHE A 358 4.01 -9.27 5.53
CA PHE A 358 5.03 -9.95 4.74
C PHE A 358 4.36 -10.74 3.62
N VAL A 359 5.14 -11.16 2.63
CA VAL A 359 4.68 -12.00 1.53
C VAL A 359 5.33 -13.40 1.56
N LYS A 360 4.64 -14.42 1.04
CA LYS A 360 5.18 -15.78 0.83
C LYS A 360 4.86 -16.28 -0.56
N GLU A 361 5.69 -17.17 -1.06
CA GLU A 361 5.47 -17.82 -2.34
C GLU A 361 4.13 -18.56 -2.37
N ASP A 362 3.43 -18.43 -3.49
CA ASP A 362 2.18 -19.11 -3.78
C ASP A 362 2.48 -20.59 -4.07
N GLU A 363 1.83 -21.48 -3.33
CA GLU A 363 2.03 -22.93 -3.46
C GLU A 363 1.60 -23.46 -4.84
N LYS A 364 0.67 -22.78 -5.52
CA LYS A 364 0.19 -23.19 -6.84
C LYS A 364 1.07 -22.67 -7.97
N ARG A 365 1.79 -21.57 -7.76
CA ARG A 365 2.61 -20.93 -8.79
C ARG A 365 3.86 -20.32 -8.17
N LYS A 366 4.96 -21.04 -8.35
CA LYS A 366 6.29 -20.57 -7.95
C LYS A 366 6.57 -19.20 -8.54
N GLY A 367 7.23 -18.36 -7.75
CA GLY A 367 7.59 -16.99 -8.12
C GLY A 367 6.48 -15.94 -8.06
N VAL A 368 5.24 -16.31 -7.74
CA VAL A 368 4.20 -15.38 -7.33
C VAL A 368 4.18 -15.33 -5.80
N LEU A 369 4.16 -14.14 -5.20
CA LEU A 369 4.13 -13.97 -3.75
C LEU A 369 2.84 -13.30 -3.26
N ASP A 370 2.46 -13.68 -2.05
CA ASP A 370 1.17 -13.42 -1.43
C ASP A 370 1.30 -12.91 0.00
N ALA A 371 0.54 -11.88 0.37
CA ALA A 371 0.50 -11.39 1.74
C ALA A 371 -0.26 -12.37 2.66
N PHE A 372 0.39 -12.81 3.76
CA PHE A 372 -0.26 -13.62 4.80
C PHE A 372 -0.24 -12.88 6.13
N GLY A 373 -1.40 -12.55 6.68
CA GLY A 373 -1.47 -11.81 7.95
C GLY A 373 -1.56 -12.69 9.20
N LYS A 374 -2.36 -13.77 9.18
CA LYS A 374 -2.77 -14.50 10.40
C LYS A 374 -3.07 -15.98 10.15
N ARG A 375 -2.82 -16.81 11.17
CA ARG A 375 -3.27 -18.20 11.27
C ARG A 375 -4.38 -18.29 12.31
N TYR A 376 -5.40 -19.10 12.04
CA TYR A 376 -6.55 -19.29 12.94
C TYR A 376 -6.75 -20.79 13.18
N ALA A 377 -7.12 -21.16 14.40
CA ALA A 377 -7.57 -22.50 14.72
C ALA A 377 -8.55 -22.48 15.90
N THR A 378 -9.37 -23.51 16.01
CA THR A 378 -10.21 -23.75 17.18
C THR A 378 -9.37 -24.00 18.44
N ALA A 379 -9.91 -23.65 19.60
CA ALA A 379 -9.19 -23.47 20.87
C ALA A 379 -8.15 -24.57 21.16
N THR A 380 -8.56 -25.83 21.12
CA THR A 380 -7.72 -26.96 21.51
C THR A 380 -6.59 -27.22 20.51
N THR A 381 -6.90 -27.19 19.21
CA THR A 381 -5.92 -27.35 18.13
C THR A 381 -4.92 -26.19 18.12
N GLY A 382 -5.41 -24.96 18.22
CA GLY A 382 -4.55 -23.78 18.24
C GLY A 382 -3.65 -23.72 19.47
N GLY A 383 -4.16 -24.12 20.64
CA GLY A 383 -3.37 -24.18 21.87
C GLY A 383 -2.22 -25.19 21.77
N LEU A 384 -2.48 -26.35 21.17
CA LEU A 384 -1.45 -27.36 20.91
C LEU A 384 -0.41 -26.85 19.90
N LEU A 385 -0.85 -26.25 18.80
CA LEU A 385 0.03 -25.67 17.77
C LEU A 385 0.94 -24.57 18.34
N ASN A 386 0.40 -23.70 19.20
CA ASN A 386 1.19 -22.65 19.85
C ASN A 386 2.20 -23.25 20.84
N THR A 387 1.81 -24.25 21.62
CA THR A 387 2.71 -24.96 22.55
C THR A 387 3.83 -25.68 21.80
N LEU A 388 3.51 -26.34 20.68
CA LEU A 388 4.49 -27.01 19.82
C LEU A 388 5.45 -26.00 19.17
N ALA A 389 4.94 -24.85 18.73
CA ALA A 389 5.75 -23.76 18.19
C ALA A 389 6.73 -23.19 19.24
N GLU A 390 6.31 -23.07 20.50
CA GLU A 390 7.18 -22.63 21.60
C GLU A 390 8.26 -23.66 21.98
N ARG A 391 7.94 -24.96 21.87
CA ARG A 391 8.88 -26.06 22.14
C ARG A 391 9.88 -26.28 21.01
N SER A 392 9.56 -25.86 19.79
CA SER A 392 10.44 -25.82 18.63
C SER A 392 11.49 -24.69 18.77
N LYS A 393 12.43 -24.87 19.71
CA LYS A 393 13.56 -23.95 19.93
C LYS A 393 14.50 -23.98 18.72
N GLY A 394 14.21 -23.15 17.72
CA GLY A 394 15.07 -22.96 16.55
C GLY A 394 14.39 -22.27 15.38
N ASN A 395 13.06 -22.31 15.30
CA ASN A 395 12.34 -21.75 14.16
C ASN A 395 11.57 -20.48 14.56
N ALA A 396 12.26 -19.33 14.52
CA ALA A 396 11.67 -18.02 14.78
C ALA A 396 10.37 -17.79 13.97
N ARG A 397 10.24 -18.41 12.78
CA ARG A 397 9.05 -18.34 11.92
C ARG A 397 7.77 -18.92 12.55
N ALA A 398 7.87 -19.94 13.41
CA ALA A 398 6.69 -20.56 14.04
C ALA A 398 6.14 -19.72 15.19
N ILE A 399 7.04 -19.13 15.99
CA ILE A 399 6.72 -18.27 17.14
C ILE A 399 6.16 -16.91 16.71
N VAL A 400 6.54 -16.45 15.52
CA VAL A 400 6.22 -15.12 14.98
C VAL A 400 4.87 -15.14 14.21
N LEU A 401 4.14 -16.25 14.09
CA LEU A 401 2.81 -16.26 13.45
C LEU A 401 1.74 -16.97 14.29
N GLY A 402 1.92 -16.97 15.61
CA GLY A 402 1.08 -17.69 16.58
C GLY A 402 -0.39 -17.80 16.16
N VAL A 403 -0.94 -19.00 16.30
CA VAL A 403 -2.30 -19.31 15.86
C VAL A 403 -3.28 -18.58 16.77
N LYS A 404 -4.12 -17.72 16.18
CA LYS A 404 -5.19 -17.06 16.91
C LYS A 404 -6.26 -18.09 17.25
N LEU A 405 -6.54 -18.22 18.54
CA LEU A 405 -7.52 -19.16 19.07
C LEU A 405 -8.94 -18.62 18.85
N TYR A 406 -9.76 -19.41 18.18
CA TYR A 406 -11.21 -19.33 18.28
C TYR A 406 -11.71 -20.24 19.39
N ARG A 407 -13.03 -20.25 19.62
CA ARG A 407 -13.64 -21.18 20.57
C ARG A 407 -13.36 -22.63 20.17
N SER A 408 -13.61 -23.56 21.09
CA SER A 408 -13.59 -24.97 20.73
C SER A 408 -14.68 -25.25 19.68
N GLY A 409 -14.52 -26.31 18.87
CA GLY A 409 -15.52 -26.66 17.85
C GLY A 409 -16.93 -26.81 18.45
N LEU A 410 -17.01 -27.45 19.62
CA LEU A 410 -18.25 -27.65 20.39
C LEU A 410 -18.89 -26.36 20.93
N GLU A 411 -18.12 -25.28 21.05
CA GLU A 411 -18.59 -23.98 21.55
C GLU A 411 -18.77 -22.95 20.42
N GLY A 412 -18.94 -23.43 19.19
CA GLY A 412 -19.18 -22.61 18.00
C GLY A 412 -17.90 -22.08 17.35
N GLY A 413 -16.73 -22.62 17.68
CA GLY A 413 -15.46 -22.27 17.01
C GLY A 413 -15.48 -22.59 15.51
N ASP A 414 -16.21 -23.63 15.12
CA ASP A 414 -16.38 -24.04 13.72
C ASP A 414 -17.18 -23.01 12.93
N ALA A 415 -18.24 -22.45 13.52
CA ALA A 415 -18.98 -21.32 12.95
C ALA A 415 -18.10 -20.06 12.81
N GLN A 416 -17.19 -19.79 13.76
CA GLN A 416 -16.25 -18.66 13.64
C GLN A 416 -15.23 -18.86 12.51
N VAL A 417 -14.83 -20.10 12.23
CA VAL A 417 -13.98 -20.44 11.07
C VAL A 417 -14.77 -20.31 9.78
N ALA A 418 -16.03 -20.78 9.74
CA ALA A 418 -16.91 -20.62 8.58
C ALA A 418 -17.14 -19.13 8.26
N GLU A 419 -17.44 -18.32 9.27
CA GLU A 419 -17.53 -16.85 9.15
C GLU A 419 -16.22 -16.26 8.63
N LEU A 420 -15.05 -16.71 9.11
CA LEU A 420 -13.76 -16.25 8.59
C LEU A 420 -13.56 -16.59 7.10
N ILE A 421 -14.00 -17.78 6.67
CA ILE A 421 -13.92 -18.22 5.26
C ILE A 421 -14.82 -17.35 4.38
N VAL A 422 -16.03 -17.02 4.86
CA VAL A 422 -17.02 -16.21 4.13
C VAL A 422 -16.63 -14.72 4.15
N ASP A 423 -16.38 -14.14 5.33
CA ASP A 423 -16.34 -12.69 5.56
C ASP A 423 -14.95 -12.08 5.49
N ARG A 424 -13.89 -12.84 5.76
CA ARG A 424 -12.52 -12.29 5.89
C ARG A 424 -11.52 -12.86 4.89
N GLY A 425 -12.00 -13.65 3.94
CA GLY A 425 -11.17 -14.20 2.88
C GLY A 425 -10.12 -15.20 3.40
N CYS A 426 -10.52 -16.12 4.28
CA CYS A 426 -9.66 -17.27 4.61
C CYS A 426 -9.32 -18.03 3.31
N ARG A 427 -8.05 -17.96 2.88
CA ARG A 427 -7.60 -18.51 1.60
C ARG A 427 -7.31 -20.00 1.66
N ARG A 428 -6.96 -20.51 2.84
CA ARG A 428 -6.57 -21.90 3.06
C ARG A 428 -7.17 -22.40 4.36
N VAL A 429 -7.81 -23.56 4.29
CA VAL A 429 -8.37 -24.27 5.44
C VAL A 429 -7.73 -25.65 5.48
N LEU A 430 -7.11 -25.97 6.61
CA LEU A 430 -6.69 -27.34 6.93
C LEU A 430 -7.72 -27.89 7.91
N PHE A 431 -8.46 -28.90 7.47
CA PHE A 431 -9.50 -29.54 8.28
C PHE A 431 -9.15 -31.02 8.44
N LEU A 432 -8.84 -31.41 9.68
CA LEU A 432 -8.45 -32.78 10.03
C LEU A 432 -9.63 -33.44 10.72
N GLU A 433 -10.28 -34.40 10.05
CA GLU A 433 -11.49 -35.05 10.54
C GLU A 433 -11.26 -36.54 10.77
N TYR A 434 -11.93 -37.07 11.79
CA TYR A 434 -12.00 -38.50 12.07
C TYR A 434 -13.42 -38.96 11.72
N PRO A 435 -13.62 -39.63 10.58
CA PRO A 435 -14.96 -39.94 10.04
C PRO A 435 -15.70 -41.00 10.85
N ASP A 436 -14.96 -41.78 11.64
CA ASP A 436 -15.50 -42.93 12.37
C ASP A 436 -15.97 -42.56 13.80
N VAL A 437 -16.04 -41.26 14.12
CA VAL A 437 -16.43 -40.75 15.45
C VAL A 437 -17.54 -39.72 15.30
N ALA A 438 -18.77 -40.09 15.68
CA ALA A 438 -19.92 -39.17 15.73
C ALA A 438 -19.64 -38.02 16.71
N ARG A 439 -19.92 -36.77 16.30
CA ARG A 439 -19.64 -35.57 17.12
C ARG A 439 -20.89 -34.73 17.32
N GLN A 440 -20.95 -34.04 18.47
CA GLN A 440 -22.09 -33.19 18.79
C GLN A 440 -22.23 -31.95 17.88
N ASN A 441 -21.17 -31.56 17.18
CA ASN A 441 -21.10 -30.41 16.25
C ASN A 441 -21.08 -30.82 14.77
N GLU A 442 -21.66 -31.97 14.41
CA GLU A 442 -21.58 -32.53 13.04
C GLU A 442 -22.19 -31.63 11.96
N ALA A 443 -23.24 -30.87 12.30
CA ALA A 443 -23.86 -29.90 11.40
C ALA A 443 -22.92 -28.73 11.05
N ASP A 444 -22.17 -28.22 12.04
CA ASP A 444 -21.20 -27.14 11.82
C ASP A 444 -19.99 -27.61 11.01
N ILE A 445 -19.61 -28.88 11.17
CA ILE A 445 -18.56 -29.55 10.39
C ILE A 445 -18.97 -29.69 8.92
N GLN A 446 -20.20 -30.13 8.64
CA GLN A 446 -20.73 -30.22 7.28
C GLN A 446 -20.88 -28.84 6.62
N LEU A 447 -21.27 -27.83 7.40
CA LEU A 447 -21.33 -26.44 6.94
C LEU A 447 -19.93 -25.93 6.56
N LEU A 448 -18.91 -26.19 7.38
CA LEU A 448 -17.51 -25.87 7.08
C LEU A 448 -17.02 -26.56 5.79
N GLY A 449 -17.36 -27.84 5.60
CA GLY A 449 -17.05 -28.58 4.38
C GLY A 449 -17.70 -27.96 3.14
N THR A 450 -18.94 -27.51 3.27
CA THR A 450 -19.70 -26.85 2.19
C THR A 450 -19.14 -25.47 1.86
N VAL A 451 -18.88 -24.65 2.87
CA VAL A 451 -18.36 -23.28 2.73
C VAL A 451 -16.88 -23.29 2.29
N GLY A 452 -16.14 -24.34 2.63
CA GLY A 452 -14.74 -24.53 2.27
C GLY A 452 -14.48 -25.20 0.93
N GLN A 453 -15.52 -25.69 0.22
CA GLN A 453 -15.36 -26.35 -1.09
C GLN A 453 -14.62 -25.43 -2.07
N GLY A 454 -13.45 -25.88 -2.55
CA GLY A 454 -12.55 -25.11 -3.42
C GLY A 454 -11.43 -24.32 -2.71
N ARG A 455 -11.45 -24.24 -1.37
CA ARG A 455 -10.42 -23.55 -0.53
C ARG A 455 -9.74 -24.46 0.51
N ILE A 456 -10.20 -25.70 0.65
CA ILE A 456 -9.59 -26.72 1.51
C ILE A 456 -8.40 -27.36 0.77
N PHE A 457 -7.21 -27.30 1.37
CA PHE A 457 -5.99 -27.87 0.77
C PHE A 457 -5.63 -29.26 1.30
N GLY A 458 -6.41 -29.80 2.22
CA GLY A 458 -6.33 -31.19 2.62
C GLY A 458 -7.42 -31.52 3.64
N LEU A 459 -8.38 -32.36 3.23
CA LEU A 459 -9.17 -33.13 4.18
C LEU A 459 -8.34 -34.36 4.49
N ILE A 460 -7.66 -34.36 5.63
CA ILE A 460 -6.91 -35.52 6.07
C ILE A 460 -7.85 -36.36 6.92
N ILE A 461 -8.29 -37.47 6.35
CA ILE A 461 -9.08 -38.49 7.02
C ILE A 461 -8.11 -39.45 7.69
N ALA A 462 -7.99 -39.35 9.00
CA ALA A 462 -7.17 -40.28 9.78
C ALA A 462 -8.03 -41.50 10.16
N ARG A 463 -7.73 -42.67 9.60
CA ARG A 463 -8.22 -43.95 10.13
C ARG A 463 -7.23 -44.46 11.17
N ALA A 464 -7.70 -44.69 12.39
CA ALA A 464 -6.92 -45.41 13.38
C ALA A 464 -6.91 -46.90 12.98
N SER A 465 -5.73 -47.51 12.83
CA SER A 465 -5.62 -48.97 12.82
C SER A 465 -5.51 -49.47 14.25
N ASP A 466 -6.36 -50.41 14.64
CA ASP A 466 -6.37 -50.98 15.99
C ASP A 466 -5.09 -51.78 16.29
N GLY A 467 -4.24 -51.23 17.16
CA GLY A 467 -3.02 -51.86 17.65
C GLY A 467 -2.18 -50.92 18.55
N PRO A 468 -1.35 -51.45 19.46
CA PRO A 468 -0.68 -50.68 20.52
C PRO A 468 0.43 -49.72 20.02
N ASN A 469 0.79 -49.77 18.74
CA ASN A 469 1.64 -48.79 18.07
C ASN A 469 0.82 -47.99 17.04
N LYS A 470 0.34 -46.81 17.42
CA LYS A 470 -0.43 -45.93 16.52
C LYS A 470 0.49 -45.32 15.45
N SER A 471 0.51 -45.90 14.25
CA SER A 471 0.92 -45.21 13.02
C SER A 471 -0.31 -44.61 12.34
N PHE A 472 -0.27 -43.32 12.00
CA PHE A 472 -1.33 -42.66 11.25
C PHE A 472 -1.19 -42.98 9.76
N ASN A 473 -2.17 -43.66 9.17
CA ASN A 473 -2.26 -43.77 7.71
C ASN A 473 -3.09 -42.59 7.18
N PHE A 474 -2.42 -41.70 6.45
CA PHE A 474 -3.03 -40.53 5.84
C PHE A 474 -3.57 -40.88 4.45
N CYS A 475 -4.89 -40.81 4.26
CA CYS A 475 -5.49 -40.92 2.93
C CYS A 475 -5.67 -39.49 2.38
N SER A 476 -4.78 -39.04 1.48
CA SER A 476 -4.96 -37.77 0.77
C SER A 476 -5.84 -37.99 -0.46
N SER A 477 -6.95 -37.26 -0.59
CA SER A 477 -7.71 -37.22 -1.85
C SER A 477 -7.24 -36.13 -2.82
N VAL A 478 -6.16 -35.40 -2.51
CA VAL A 478 -5.56 -34.40 -3.41
C VAL A 478 -4.04 -34.43 -3.26
N SER A 479 -3.34 -34.61 -4.38
CA SER A 479 -1.88 -34.72 -4.48
C SER A 479 -1.17 -33.44 -4.02
N GLY A 480 -0.16 -33.56 -3.14
CA GLY A 480 0.89 -32.54 -3.02
C GLY A 480 1.37 -32.14 -1.61
N ILE A 481 0.81 -32.66 -0.51
CA ILE A 481 1.27 -32.31 0.84
C ILE A 481 2.23 -33.39 1.37
N ASN A 482 3.49 -33.01 1.63
CA ASN A 482 4.44 -33.83 2.37
C ASN A 482 4.48 -33.33 3.83
N ILE A 483 3.92 -34.10 4.77
CA ILE A 483 3.66 -33.70 6.17
C ILE A 483 4.88 -34.02 7.06
N SER A 484 6.07 -33.56 6.68
CA SER A 484 7.29 -33.79 7.49
C SER A 484 8.01 -32.52 7.97
N GLU A 485 7.45 -31.32 7.76
CA GLU A 485 8.00 -30.04 8.26
C GLU A 485 7.06 -29.29 9.21
#